data_AF-A0A847S1B6-F1
#
_entry.id   AF-A0A847S1B6-F1
#
_cell.length_a   1.000
_cell.length_b   1.000
_cell.length_c   1.000
_cell.angle_alpha   90.00
_cell.angle_beta   90.00
_cell.angle_gamma   90.00
#
_symmetry.space_group_name_H-M   'P 1'
#
loop_
_entity.id
_entity.type
_entity.pdbx_description
1 polymer ?
#
loop_
_entity_poly.entity_id
_entity_poly.type
_entity_poly.pdbx_seq_one_letter_code
_entity_poly.pdbx_strand_id
1 'polypeptide(L)' 'MPFPLEILYRITLHEEGEETVLSLVGQPLAASPEETASFLSINGSLQKGFGGTFGQLVIYLRKINNI' A
#
# COMPACT_ATOMS: atom_id res chain seq x y z
N MET A 1 -4.96 3.84 21.68
CA MET A 1 -5.67 3.86 20.39
C MET A 1 -5.67 2.44 19.86
N PRO A 2 -6.80 1.72 19.96
CA PRO A 2 -6.87 0.32 19.53
C PRO A 2 -6.70 0.26 18.02
N PHE A 3 -5.99 -0.76 17.54
CA PHE A 3 -5.69 -0.93 16.12
C PHE A 3 -6.17 -2.31 15.68
N PRO A 4 -6.66 -2.47 14.44
CA PRO A 4 -7.11 -3.77 13.96
C PRO A 4 -6.01 -4.82 14.08
N LEU A 5 -6.38 -6.04 14.51
CA LEU A 5 -5.46 -7.18 14.53
C LEU A 5 -5.10 -7.66 13.13
N GLU A 6 -6.03 -7.53 12.18
CA GLU A 6 -5.89 -8.01 10.81
C GLU A 6 -6.25 -6.92 9.80
N ILE A 7 -5.44 -6.81 8.75
CA ILE A 7 -5.68 -5.92 7.61
C ILE A 7 -5.62 -6.77 6.35
N LEU A 8 -6.68 -6.77 5.56
CA LEU A 8 -6.70 -7.33 4.23
C LEU A 8 -6.10 -6.33 3.25
N TYR A 9 -5.01 -6.72 2.59
CA TYR A 9 -4.46 -5.97 1.48
C TYR A 9 -4.88 -6.60 0.15
N ARG A 10 -5.35 -5.76 -0.77
CA ARG A 10 -5.54 -6.09 -2.18
C ARG A 10 -4.50 -5.35 -2.99
N ILE A 11 -3.70 -6.11 -3.74
CA ILE A 11 -2.74 -5.58 -4.68
C ILE A 11 -3.22 -5.93 -6.09
N THR A 12 -3.32 -4.93 -6.94
CA THR A 12 -3.69 -5.09 -8.35
C THR A 12 -2.57 -4.53 -9.21
N LEU A 13 -2.10 -5.34 -10.14
CA LEU A 13 -1.14 -4.94 -11.16
C LEU A 13 -1.88 -4.97 -12.50
N HIS A 14 -1.75 -3.90 -13.28
CA HIS A 14 -2.22 -3.86 -14.65
C HIS A 14 -1.25 -3.06 -15.51
N GLU A 15 -1.25 -3.34 -16.80
CA GLU A 15 -0.43 -2.60 -17.75
C GLU A 15 -1.13 -1.30 -18.16
N GLU A 16 -0.38 -0.22 -18.20
CA GLU A 16 -0.76 1.07 -18.76
C GLU A 16 0.35 1.51 -19.73
N GLY A 17 0.20 1.11 -21.00
CA GLY A 17 1.22 1.33 -22.02
C GLY A 17 2.44 0.44 -21.80
N GLU A 18 3.61 1.06 -21.61
CA GLU A 18 4.88 0.37 -21.33
C GLU A 18 5.19 0.28 -19.82
N GLU A 19 4.31 0.81 -18.96
CA GLU A 19 4.47 0.80 -17.51
C GLU A 19 3.45 -0.13 -16.85
N THR A 20 3.87 -0.77 -15.76
CA THR A 20 2.95 -1.50 -14.88
C THR A 20 2.48 -0.60 -13.74
N VAL A 21 1.17 -0.47 -13.58
CA VAL A 21 0.57 0.28 -12.48
C VAL A 21 0.20 -0.67 -11.34
N LEU A 22 0.77 -0.41 -10.16
CA LEU A 22 0.43 -1.11 -8.92
C LEU A 22 -0.53 -0.28 -8.08
N SER A 23 -1.70 -0.83 -7.79
CA SER A 23 -2.66 -0.29 -6.82
C SER A 23 -2.69 -1.16 -5.57
N LEU A 24 -2.58 -0.55 -4.39
CA LEU A 24 -2.69 -1.21 -3.09
C LEU A 24 -3.83 -0.60 -2.28
N VAL A 25 -4.76 -1.43 -1.83
CA VAL A 25 -5.86 -1.03 -0.94
C VAL A 25 -5.81 -1.90 0.32
N GLY A 26 -5.73 -1.25 1.48
CA GLY A 26 -5.80 -1.90 2.79
C GLY A 26 -7.15 -1.68 3.46
N GLN A 27 -7.73 -2.74 4.02
CA GLN A 27 -8.99 -2.68 4.77
C GLN A 27 -8.88 -3.49 6.07
N PRO A 28 -9.26 -2.93 7.24
CA PRO A 28 -9.39 -3.70 8.47
C PRO A 28 -10.36 -4.87 8.33
N LEU A 29 -9.98 -6.05 8.82
CA LEU A 29 -10.87 -7.22 8.92
C LEU A 29 -11.42 -7.36 10.33
N ALA A 30 -12.71 -7.66 10.44
CA ALA A 30 -13.41 -7.91 11.72
C ALA A 30 -13.12 -6.86 12.82
N ALA A 31 -12.85 -5.61 12.42
CA ALA A 31 -12.47 -4.54 13.33
C ALA A 31 -13.70 -3.80 13.88
N SER A 32 -13.61 -3.37 15.12
CA SER A 32 -14.57 -2.46 15.73
C SER A 32 -14.56 -1.08 15.03
N PRO A 33 -15.60 -0.25 15.21
CA PRO A 33 -15.61 1.11 14.68
C PRO A 33 -14.43 1.96 15.17
N GLU A 34 -13.99 1.78 16.42
CA GLU A 34 -12.87 2.53 16.98
C GLU A 34 -11.52 2.12 16.36
N GLU A 35 -11.30 0.82 16.17
CA GLU A 35 -10.12 0.29 15.47
C GLU A 35 -10.11 0.73 14.00
N THR A 36 -11.27 0.73 13.34
CA THR A 36 -11.41 1.20 11.95
C THR A 36 -11.08 2.69 11.85
N ALA A 37 -11.61 3.52 12.74
CA ALA A 37 -11.28 4.95 12.80
C ALA A 37 -9.78 5.16 13.03
N SER A 38 -9.18 4.30 13.85
CA SER A 38 -7.76 4.37 14.15
C SER A 38 -6.86 3.98 12.99
N PHE A 39 -7.26 2.98 12.20
CA PHE A 39 -6.60 2.64 10.95
C PHE A 39 -6.70 3.77 9.92
N LEU A 40 -7.89 4.36 9.76
CA LEU A 40 -8.09 5.44 8.79
C LEU A 40 -7.33 6.72 9.15
N SER A 41 -7.14 7.01 10.44
CA SER A 41 -6.41 8.20 10.88
C SER A 41 -4.93 8.19 10.46
N ILE A 42 -4.35 7.01 10.25
CA ILE A 42 -2.95 6.85 9.85
C ILE A 42 -2.76 6.72 8.33
N ASN A 43 -3.81 6.90 7.52
CA ASN A 43 -3.75 6.72 6.06
C ASN A 43 -2.60 7.51 5.41
N GLY A 44 -2.35 8.75 5.85
CA GLY A 44 -1.23 9.56 5.34
C GLY A 44 0.15 8.95 5.63
N SER A 45 0.34 8.36 6.82
CA SER A 45 1.58 7.66 7.18
C SER A 45 1.74 6.38 6.35
N LEU A 46 0.66 5.64 6.11
CA LEU A 46 0.67 4.44 5.26
C LEU A 46 1.05 4.80 3.81
N GLN A 47 0.46 5.87 3.25
CA GLN A 47 0.79 6.36 1.91
C GLN A 47 2.28 6.72 1.81
N LYS A 48 2.82 7.44 2.79
CA LYS A 48 4.26 7.78 2.82
C LYS A 48 5.15 6.53 2.94
N GLY A 49 4.77 5.59 3.81
CA GLY A 49 5.50 4.34 4.03
C GLY A 49 5.53 3.46 2.77
N PHE A 50 4.36 3.09 2.25
CA PHE A 50 4.26 2.28 1.04
C PHE A 50 4.84 2.99 -0.18
N GLY A 51 4.59 4.29 -0.35
CA GLY A 51 5.17 5.08 -1.44
C GLY A 51 6.70 5.07 -1.42
N GLY A 52 7.31 5.16 -0.24
CA GLY A 52 8.76 5.01 -0.08
C GLY A 52 9.26 3.62 -0.48
N THR A 53 8.61 2.56 0.00
CA THR A 53 8.96 1.17 -0.33
C THR A 53 8.85 0.88 -1.83
N PHE A 54 7.73 1.23 -2.46
CA PHE A 54 7.54 1.00 -3.89
C PHE A 54 8.41 1.93 -4.74
N GLY A 55 8.74 3.13 -4.26
CA GLY A 55 9.74 3.98 -4.89
C GLY A 55 11.12 3.32 -4.96
N GLN A 56 11.55 2.64 -3.89
CA GLN A 56 12.80 1.85 -3.91
C GLN A 56 12.71 0.65 -4.86
N LEU A 57 11.55 0.00 -4.94
CA LEU A 57 11.32 -1.08 -5.91
C LEU A 57 11.47 -0.58 -7.35
N VAL A 58 10.91 0.59 -7.68
CA VAL A 58 11.05 1.21 -9.02
C VAL A 58 12.53 1.46 -9.35
N ILE A 59 13.30 2.01 -8.39
CA ILE A 59 14.75 2.24 -8.58
C ILE A 59 15.47 0.92 -8.84
N TYR A 60 15.15 -0.12 -8.06
CA TYR A 60 15.76 -1.44 -8.22
C TYR A 60 15.44 -2.06 -9.59
N LEU A 61 14.16 -2.02 -10.01
CA LEU A 61 13.72 -2.57 -11.29
C LEU A 61 14.39 -1.86 -12.47
N ARG A 62 14.49 -0.53 -12.43
CA ARG A 62 15.25 0.27 -13.42
C ARG A 62 16.70 -0.19 -13.53
N LYS A 63 17.36 -0.35 -12.37
CA LYS A 63 18.75 -0.83 -12.31
C LYS A 63 18.93 -2.20 -12.94
N ILE A 64 18.03 -3.16 -12.72
CA ILE A 64 18.19 -4.52 -13.27
C ILE A 64 17.74 -4.65 -14.72
N ASN A 65 16.84 -3.76 -15.18
CA ASN A 65 16.34 -3.75 -16.56
C ASN A 65 17.15 -2.81 -17.48
N ASN A 66 18.15 -2.10 -16.96
CA ASN A 66 18.97 -1.11 -17.68
C ASN A 66 18.16 0.00 -18.37
N ILE A 67 17.07 0.44 -17.73
CA ILE A 67 16.18 1.53 -18.16
C ILE A 67 16.17 2.68 -17.15
#